data_AF-A0A3C1UPG6-F1
#
_entry.id   AF-A0A3C1UPG6-F1
#
_cell.length_a   1.000
_cell.length_b   1.000
_cell.length_c   1.000
_cell.angle_alpha   90.00
_cell.angle_beta   90.00
_cell.angle_gamma   90.00
#
_symmetry.space_group_name_H-M   'P 1'
#
loop_
_entity.id
_entity.type
_entity.pdbx_description
1 polymer ?
#
loop_
_entity_poly.entity_id
_entity_poly.type
_entity_poly.pdbx_seq_one_letter_code
_entity_poly.pdbx_strand_id
1 'polypeptide(L)'
;MNISIQQAASALQAYEQWHATIADNMSAANVPGFKRSTFSLKGEPTGPVDSSEASSENTSLKNYLMPKGNVTSTHSAGLLKHTGQPTDIAIGGEGYFELELEDAWRSDAGPENTRAFTRDGEFKVNEQGELVNNQGFKVRGTGGTIQFNEETGNNFDIAPDGTISVNGVDTGEALRAVDIGDTNKLRFI
;
A
#
# COMPACT_ATOMS: atom_id res chain seq x y z
N MET A 1 33.05 22.27 -10.86
CA MET A 1 31.97 21.95 -9.87
C MET A 1 32.62 21.31 -8.66
N ASN A 2 32.19 21.64 -7.43
CA ASN A 2 32.79 21.06 -6.21
C ASN A 2 32.03 19.79 -5.79
N ILE A 3 32.68 18.64 -5.96
CA ILE A 3 32.10 17.32 -5.71
C ILE A 3 31.76 17.11 -4.23
N SER A 4 32.48 17.75 -3.30
CA SER A 4 32.15 17.65 -1.87
C SER A 4 30.81 18.32 -1.53
N ILE A 5 30.48 19.42 -2.21
CA ILE A 5 29.17 20.09 -2.06
C ILE A 5 28.06 19.20 -2.64
N GLN A 6 28.30 18.55 -3.77
CA GLN A 6 27.33 17.62 -4.35
C GLN A 6 27.10 16.39 -3.47
N GLN A 7 28.18 15.81 -2.91
CA GLN A 7 28.08 14.71 -1.95
C GLN A 7 27.35 15.13 -0.67
N ALA A 8 27.65 16.31 -0.12
CA ALA A 8 26.96 16.85 1.06
C ALA A 8 25.48 17.12 0.77
N ALA A 9 25.15 17.69 -0.39
CA ALA A 9 23.77 17.92 -0.82
C ALA A 9 22.99 16.61 -0.94
N SER A 10 23.55 15.59 -1.59
CA SER A 10 22.89 14.28 -1.70
C SER A 10 22.75 13.58 -0.36
N ALA A 11 23.72 13.73 0.55
CA ALA A 11 23.59 13.21 1.91
C ALA A 11 22.43 13.89 2.65
N LEU A 12 22.29 15.21 2.56
CA LEU A 12 21.20 15.97 3.16
C LEU A 12 19.83 15.52 2.60
N GLN A 13 19.73 15.33 1.29
CA GLN A 13 18.51 14.81 0.66
C GLN A 13 18.16 13.41 1.16
N ALA A 14 19.16 12.54 1.32
CA ALA A 14 18.96 11.20 1.87
C ALA A 14 18.48 11.25 3.34
N TYR A 15 19.02 12.18 4.15
CA TYR A 15 18.55 12.39 5.53
C TYR A 15 17.13 12.95 5.60
N GLU A 16 16.79 13.90 4.73
CA GLU A 16 15.42 14.42 4.61
C GLU A 16 14.44 13.28 4.29
N GLN A 17 14.77 12.43 3.33
CA GLN A 17 13.95 11.28 2.97
C GLN A 17 13.83 10.26 4.12
N TRP A 18 14.91 10.04 4.87
CA TRP A 18 14.89 9.18 6.06
C TRP A 18 13.96 9.74 7.14
N HIS A 19 14.05 11.03 7.45
CA HIS A 19 13.17 11.69 8.41
C HIS A 19 11.71 11.66 7.98
N ALA A 20 11.43 11.95 6.70
CA ALA A 20 10.09 11.84 6.13
C ALA A 20 9.53 10.41 6.29
N THR A 21 10.33 9.38 5.95
CA THR A 21 9.93 7.97 6.09
C THR A 21 9.61 7.60 7.54
N ILE A 22 10.35 8.12 8.52
CA ILE A 22 10.04 7.90 9.95
C ILE A 22 8.73 8.59 10.32
N ALA A 23 8.56 9.86 9.93
CA ALA A 23 7.35 10.63 10.23
C ALA A 23 6.10 9.95 9.65
N ASP A 24 6.17 9.46 8.42
CA ASP A 24 5.07 8.75 7.75
C ASP A 24 4.72 7.44 8.47
N ASN A 25 5.74 6.65 8.85
CA ASN A 25 5.50 5.42 9.61
C ASN A 25 4.91 5.70 11.00
N MET A 26 5.30 6.81 11.64
CA MET A 26 4.78 7.20 12.94
C MET A 26 3.33 7.68 12.86
N SER A 27 2.99 8.47 11.84
CA SER A 27 1.62 8.96 11.65
C SER A 27 0.66 7.82 11.31
N ALA A 28 1.11 6.86 10.52
CA ALA A 28 0.32 5.70 10.09
C ALA A 28 0.41 4.50 11.05
N ALA A 29 1.08 4.62 12.20
CA ALA A 29 1.30 3.50 13.12
C ALA A 29 0.00 2.86 13.65
N ASN A 30 -1.09 3.63 13.70
CA ASN A 30 -2.40 3.15 14.14
C ASN A 30 -3.36 2.83 12.99
N VAL A 31 -2.94 3.03 11.73
CA VAL A 31 -3.80 2.76 10.57
C VAL A 31 -3.82 1.25 10.32
N PRO A 32 -4.99 0.59 10.38
CA PRO A 32 -5.09 -0.83 10.10
C PRO A 32 -4.58 -1.18 8.71
N GLY A 33 -3.87 -2.30 8.59
CA GLY A 33 -3.37 -2.78 7.30
C GLY A 33 -2.21 -1.98 6.68
N PHE A 34 -1.73 -0.91 7.34
CA PHE A 34 -0.59 -0.12 6.85
C PHE A 34 0.67 -0.98 6.71
N LYS A 35 1.41 -0.76 5.61
CA LYS A 35 2.68 -1.42 5.33
C LYS A 35 3.83 -0.46 5.54
N ARG A 36 4.72 -0.81 6.47
CA ARG A 36 5.84 0.04 6.89
C ARG A 36 6.79 0.31 5.73
N SER A 37 7.15 1.57 5.55
CA SER A 37 8.21 1.99 4.64
C SER A 37 9.57 1.90 5.32
N THR A 38 10.52 1.21 4.68
CA THR A 38 11.90 1.07 5.15
C THR A 38 12.83 1.85 4.25
N PHE A 39 13.66 2.69 4.87
CA PHE A 39 14.71 3.46 4.20
C PHE A 39 16.02 2.67 4.17
N SER A 40 16.68 2.63 3.02
CA SER A 40 18.02 2.08 2.84
C SER A 40 18.91 3.09 2.14
N LEU A 41 20.17 3.18 2.57
CA LEU A 41 21.16 4.04 1.94
C LEU A 41 22.07 3.20 1.06
N LYS A 42 22.22 3.60 -0.20
CA LYS A 42 23.17 2.98 -1.13
C LYS A 42 24.09 4.04 -1.72
N GLY A 43 25.37 3.72 -1.87
CA GLY A 43 26.30 4.55 -2.64
C GLY A 43 26.16 4.24 -4.12
N GLU A 44 25.74 5.21 -4.92
CA GLU A 44 25.71 5.10 -6.38
C GLU A 44 26.98 5.74 -6.96
N PRO A 45 27.77 5.02 -7.76
CA PRO A 45 28.94 5.60 -8.41
C PRO A 45 28.49 6.63 -9.43
N THR A 46 28.99 7.85 -9.33
CA THR A 46 28.92 8.80 -10.44
C THR A 46 29.80 8.27 -11.55
N GLY A 47 29.32 8.31 -12.81
CA GLY A 47 30.13 7.96 -13.96
C GLY A 47 31.48 8.68 -13.98
N PRO A 48 32.45 8.20 -14.78
CA PRO A 48 33.78 8.78 -14.83
C PRO A 48 33.69 10.27 -15.13
N VAL A 49 34.22 11.09 -14.22
CA VAL A 49 34.35 12.53 -14.45
C VAL A 49 35.59 12.71 -15.32
N ASP A 50 35.42 13.18 -16.55
CA ASP A 50 36.54 13.53 -17.43
C ASP A 50 37.39 14.62 -16.74
N SER A 51 38.57 14.24 -16.27
CA SER A 51 39.60 15.21 -15.92
C SER A 51 40.22 15.69 -17.23
N SER A 52 39.67 16.74 -17.83
CA SER A 52 40.16 17.36 -19.08
C SER A 52 41.58 18.00 -18.96
N GLU A 53 42.34 17.69 -17.91
CA GLU A 53 43.69 18.19 -17.64
C GLU A 53 44.63 17.12 -17.03
N ALA A 54 44.57 15.86 -17.48
CA ALA A 54 45.47 14.82 -16.98
C ALA A 54 46.38 14.27 -18.08
N SER A 55 47.49 14.97 -18.32
CA SER A 55 48.65 14.45 -19.06
C SER A 55 49.60 13.74 -18.09
N SER A 56 49.28 12.51 -17.68
CA SER A 56 50.28 11.57 -17.15
C SER A 56 49.65 10.19 -16.95
N GLU A 57 50.42 9.13 -17.18
CA GLU A 57 50.08 7.70 -17.25
C GLU A 57 49.53 7.05 -15.95
N ASN A 58 48.74 7.76 -15.15
CA ASN A 58 48.14 7.24 -13.92
C ASN A 58 46.75 7.85 -13.65
N THR A 59 45.89 7.92 -14.67
CA THR A 59 44.50 8.38 -14.51
C THR A 59 43.64 7.25 -13.95
N SER A 60 43.80 6.97 -12.64
CA SER A 60 42.78 6.24 -11.89
C SER A 60 41.49 7.05 -11.96
N LEU A 61 40.53 6.60 -12.77
CA LEU A 61 39.17 7.15 -12.80
C LEU A 61 38.64 7.14 -11.35
N LYS A 62 38.58 8.32 -10.70
CA LYS A 62 38.03 8.43 -9.36
C LYS A 62 36.51 8.36 -9.47
N ASN A 63 35.97 7.16 -9.32
CA ASN A 63 34.54 6.96 -9.14
C ASN A 63 34.16 7.52 -7.77
N TYR A 64 33.39 8.60 -7.76
CA TYR A 64 32.82 9.14 -6.52
C TYR A 64 31.53 8.38 -6.21
N LEU A 65 31.36 7.93 -4.97
CA LEU A 65 30.08 7.42 -4.52
C LEU A 65 29.22 8.58 -4.01
N MET A 66 28.01 8.70 -4.53
CA MET A 66 26.99 9.60 -4.02
C MET A 66 25.97 8.80 -3.20
N PRO A 67 25.64 9.23 -1.98
CA PRO A 67 24.60 8.60 -1.18
C PRO A 67 23.24 8.79 -1.85
N LYS A 68 22.49 7.69 -2.00
CA LYS A 68 21.12 7.68 -2.51
C LYS A 68 20.23 6.92 -1.55
N GLY A 69 19.17 7.59 -1.11
CA GLY A 69 18.11 6.98 -0.34
C GLY A 69 17.20 6.13 -1.24
N ASN A 70 16.80 4.96 -0.75
CA ASN A 70 15.80 4.14 -1.39
C ASN A 70 14.76 3.72 -0.34
N VAL A 71 13.49 3.97 -0.63
CA VAL A 71 12.36 3.65 0.24
C VAL A 71 11.63 2.47 -0.36
N THR A 72 11.43 1.44 0.46
CA THR A 72 10.77 0.18 0.06
C THR A 72 9.67 -0.14 1.06
N SER A 73 8.54 -0.68 0.60
CA SER A 73 7.47 -1.12 1.50
C SER A 73 7.72 -2.54 1.98
N THR A 74 7.54 -2.78 3.27
CA THR A 74 7.68 -4.11 3.88
C THR A 74 6.29 -4.74 4.08
N HIS A 75 6.06 -5.87 3.43
CA HIS A 75 4.73 -6.50 3.36
C HIS A 75 4.43 -7.51 4.50
N SER A 76 5.28 -7.60 5.52
CA SER A 76 5.10 -8.51 6.65
C SER A 76 3.73 -8.33 7.34
N ALA A 77 3.16 -9.43 7.84
CA ALA A 77 1.95 -9.38 8.64
C ALA A 77 2.20 -8.69 9.99
N GLY A 78 1.26 -7.83 10.40
CA GLY A 78 1.26 -7.19 11.71
C GLY A 78 0.51 -8.03 12.75
N LEU A 79 0.41 -7.50 13.96
CA LEU A 79 -0.44 -8.07 15.00
C LEU A 79 -1.91 -7.83 14.65
N LEU A 80 -2.73 -8.88 14.76
CA LEU A 80 -4.18 -8.77 14.65
C LEU A 80 -4.78 -8.52 16.04
N LYS A 81 -5.72 -7.58 16.12
CA LYS A 81 -6.45 -7.26 17.35
C LYS A 81 -7.94 -7.40 17.07
N HIS A 82 -8.62 -8.15 17.91
CA HIS A 82 -10.07 -8.27 17.86
C HIS A 82 -10.71 -6.98 18.39
N THR A 83 -11.60 -6.37 17.59
CA THR A 83 -12.31 -5.13 17.95
C THR A 83 -13.70 -5.40 18.52
N GLY A 84 -14.31 -6.55 18.18
CA GLY A 84 -15.66 -6.91 18.59
C GLY A 84 -16.77 -6.34 17.70
N GLN A 85 -16.41 -5.62 16.64
CA GLN A 85 -17.34 -5.12 15.64
C GLN A 85 -17.41 -6.14 14.48
N PRO A 86 -18.61 -6.56 14.03
CA PRO A 86 -18.77 -7.58 13.00
C PRO A 86 -18.28 -7.12 11.61
N THR A 87 -18.19 -5.81 11.38
CA THR A 87 -17.65 -5.25 10.13
C THR A 87 -16.13 -5.13 10.11
N ASP A 88 -15.46 -5.36 11.23
CA ASP A 88 -14.01 -5.24 11.32
C ASP A 88 -13.36 -6.59 11.02
N ILE A 89 -12.85 -6.72 9.80
CA ILE A 89 -12.44 -8.03 9.28
C ILE A 89 -10.96 -8.02 8.97
N ALA A 90 -10.23 -8.95 9.57
CA ALA A 90 -8.81 -9.12 9.29
C ALA A 90 -8.54 -10.38 8.49
N ILE A 91 -7.81 -10.27 7.37
CA ILE A 91 -7.27 -11.45 6.67
C ILE A 91 -6.08 -11.99 7.48
N GLY A 92 -6.17 -13.25 7.91
CA GLY A 92 -5.05 -13.98 8.49
C GLY A 92 -4.14 -14.57 7.42
N GLY A 93 -3.03 -13.91 7.11
CA GLY A 93 -2.05 -14.38 6.12
C GLY A 93 -1.74 -13.36 5.03
N GLU A 94 -1.54 -13.83 3.80
CA GLU A 94 -1.34 -12.98 2.63
C GLU A 94 -2.67 -12.68 1.92
N GLY A 95 -2.66 -11.68 1.04
CA GLY A 95 -3.82 -11.24 0.28
C GLY A 95 -4.40 -9.91 0.74
N TYR A 96 -5.34 -9.41 -0.05
CA TYR A 96 -5.95 -8.08 0.06
C TYR A 96 -7.46 -8.17 -0.19
N PHE A 97 -8.22 -7.27 0.40
CA PHE A 97 -9.60 -7.03 0.01
C PHE A 97 -9.62 -6.25 -1.31
N GLU A 98 -10.55 -6.60 -2.19
CA GLU A 98 -10.78 -5.87 -3.44
C GLU A 98 -11.87 -4.82 -3.22
N LEU A 99 -11.59 -3.60 -3.67
CA LEU A 99 -12.49 -2.47 -3.66
C LEU A 99 -12.83 -2.07 -5.09
N GLU A 100 -14.04 -1.58 -5.28
CA GLU A 100 -14.52 -1.00 -6.53
C GLU A 100 -14.57 0.54 -6.39
N LEU A 101 -13.76 1.23 -7.21
CA LEU A 101 -13.81 2.67 -7.39
C LEU A 101 -14.93 3.01 -8.38
N GLU A 102 -15.70 4.05 -8.08
CA GLU A 102 -16.75 4.55 -8.98
C GLU A 102 -16.15 5.18 -10.25
N ASP A 103 -15.04 5.89 -10.09
CA ASP A 103 -14.28 6.49 -11.18
C ASP A 103 -12.95 5.76 -11.38
N ALA A 104 -12.54 5.70 -12.65
CA ALA A 104 -11.22 5.21 -13.02
C ALA A 104 -10.13 6.04 -12.32
N TRP A 105 -9.26 5.39 -11.54
CA TRP A 105 -8.17 6.08 -10.82
C TRP A 105 -7.26 6.89 -11.76
N ARG A 106 -7.15 6.49 -13.04
CA ARG A 106 -6.48 7.26 -14.09
C ARG A 106 -7.22 7.26 -15.43
N SER A 107 -7.35 8.39 -16.11
CA SER A 107 -8.00 8.43 -17.43
C SER A 107 -7.30 7.63 -18.55
N ASP A 108 -6.06 7.16 -18.33
CA ASP A 108 -5.22 6.47 -19.32
C ASP A 108 -5.17 4.93 -19.17
N ALA A 109 -5.79 4.36 -18.13
CA ALA A 109 -5.76 2.92 -17.85
C ALA A 109 -7.10 2.24 -18.20
N GLY A 110 -7.03 1.04 -18.80
CA GLY A 110 -8.17 0.28 -19.32
C GLY A 110 -9.18 -0.20 -18.26
N PRO A 111 -10.10 -1.13 -18.58
CA PRO A 111 -11.25 -1.49 -17.75
C PRO A 111 -10.94 -2.11 -16.36
N GLU A 112 -9.67 -2.41 -16.04
CA GLU A 112 -9.24 -2.88 -14.70
C GLU A 112 -9.00 -1.73 -13.69
N ASN A 113 -9.19 -0.50 -14.12
CA ASN A 113 -8.82 0.73 -13.40
C ASN A 113 -9.84 1.20 -12.37
N THR A 114 -10.90 0.43 -12.16
CA THR A 114 -11.86 0.62 -11.07
C THR A 114 -11.57 -0.33 -9.90
N ARG A 115 -10.48 -1.10 -9.92
CA ARG A 115 -10.12 -2.01 -8.82
C ARG A 115 -9.05 -1.39 -7.94
N ALA A 116 -9.35 -1.26 -6.66
CA ALA A 116 -8.39 -0.95 -5.62
C ALA A 116 -8.20 -2.17 -4.71
N PHE A 117 -7.07 -2.19 -4.01
CA PHE A 117 -6.77 -3.25 -3.06
C PHE A 117 -6.44 -2.64 -1.72
N THR A 118 -7.05 -3.17 -0.67
CA THR A 118 -6.79 -2.71 0.69
C THR A 118 -6.52 -3.86 1.63
N ARG A 119 -5.73 -3.58 2.66
CA ARG A 119 -5.55 -4.46 3.82
C ARG A 119 -6.29 -3.94 5.05
N ASP A 120 -6.85 -2.73 4.94
CA ASP A 120 -7.77 -2.18 5.92
C ASP A 120 -9.08 -2.96 5.86
N GLY A 121 -9.52 -3.38 7.03
CA GLY A 121 -10.70 -4.20 7.23
C GLY A 121 -11.82 -3.48 7.96
N GLU A 122 -11.69 -2.17 8.18
CA GLU A 122 -12.74 -1.36 8.78
C GLU A 122 -13.78 -1.00 7.70
N PHE A 123 -14.83 -1.80 7.65
CA PHE A 123 -15.94 -1.62 6.73
C PHE A 123 -17.19 -1.09 7.43
N LYS A 124 -18.10 -0.52 6.65
CA LYS A 124 -19.40 -0.03 7.10
C LYS A 124 -20.43 -0.24 6.00
N VAL A 125 -21.70 -0.27 6.38
CA VAL A 125 -22.81 -0.31 5.41
C VAL A 125 -23.27 1.12 5.16
N ASN A 126 -23.36 1.53 3.90
CA ASN A 126 -23.87 2.85 3.52
C ASN A 126 -25.41 2.90 3.50
N GLU A 127 -25.99 4.06 3.21
CA GLU A 127 -27.46 4.23 3.15
C GLU A 127 -28.13 3.40 2.05
N GLN A 128 -27.36 3.00 1.03
CA GLN A 128 -27.80 2.15 -0.08
C GLN A 128 -27.68 0.65 0.26
N GLY A 129 -27.25 0.31 1.47
CA GLY A 129 -27.05 -1.07 1.90
C GLY A 129 -25.75 -1.70 1.39
N GLU A 130 -24.85 -0.94 0.78
CA GLU A 130 -23.60 -1.47 0.24
C GLU A 130 -22.50 -1.50 1.31
N LEU A 131 -21.70 -2.57 1.32
CA LEU A 131 -20.50 -2.62 2.16
C LEU A 131 -19.43 -1.71 1.55
N VAL A 132 -19.00 -0.70 2.30
CA VAL A 132 -18.00 0.28 1.88
C VAL A 132 -16.87 0.41 2.90
N ASN A 133 -15.70 0.85 2.45
CA ASN A 133 -14.61 1.23 3.35
C ASN A 133 -14.84 2.63 3.96
N ASN A 134 -13.93 3.07 4.83
CA ASN A 134 -13.98 4.40 5.43
C ASN A 134 -14.03 5.56 4.41
N GLN A 135 -13.42 5.37 3.23
CA GLN A 135 -13.41 6.35 2.13
C GLN A 135 -14.67 6.31 1.26
N GLY A 136 -15.56 5.32 1.44
CA GLY A 136 -16.78 5.15 0.66
C GLY A 136 -16.65 4.25 -0.56
N PHE A 137 -15.50 3.62 -0.79
CA PHE A 137 -15.32 2.66 -1.88
C PHE A 137 -16.01 1.33 -1.56
N LYS A 138 -16.67 0.76 -2.56
CA LYS A 138 -17.48 -0.45 -2.42
C LYS A 138 -16.59 -1.67 -2.28
N VAL A 139 -16.94 -2.58 -1.38
CA VAL A 139 -16.18 -3.81 -1.15
C VAL A 139 -16.72 -4.91 -2.05
N ARG A 140 -15.81 -5.60 -2.71
CA ARG A 140 -16.14 -6.66 -3.66
C ARG A 140 -16.02 -8.05 -3.03
N GLY A 141 -17.07 -8.84 -3.16
CA GLY A 141 -17.12 -10.25 -2.80
C GLY A 141 -17.02 -11.19 -4.01
N THR A 142 -17.39 -12.45 -3.81
CA THR A 142 -17.45 -13.49 -4.86
C THR A 142 -18.39 -13.16 -6.02
N GLY A 143 -19.53 -12.53 -5.74
CA GLY A 143 -20.59 -12.23 -6.69
C GLY A 143 -20.55 -10.83 -7.33
N GLY A 144 -19.72 -9.93 -6.81
CA GLY A 144 -19.76 -8.51 -7.17
C GLY A 144 -19.62 -7.60 -5.95
N THR A 145 -20.10 -6.37 -6.03
CA THR A 145 -20.24 -5.49 -4.86
C THR A 145 -21.20 -6.14 -3.86
N ILE A 146 -20.80 -6.18 -2.58
CA ILE A 146 -21.62 -6.72 -1.51
C ILE A 146 -22.72 -5.71 -1.16
N GLN A 147 -23.98 -6.12 -1.30
CA GLN A 147 -25.15 -5.32 -0.93
C GLN A 147 -26.04 -6.08 0.06
N PHE A 148 -26.53 -5.34 1.05
CA PHE A 148 -27.48 -5.76 2.05
C PHE A 148 -28.82 -5.06 1.76
N ASN A 149 -29.89 -5.83 1.60
CA ASN A 149 -31.18 -5.27 1.25
C ASN A 149 -31.91 -4.82 2.53
N GLU A 150 -32.83 -3.86 2.45
CA GLU A 150 -33.61 -3.40 3.62
C GLU A 150 -34.41 -4.53 4.30
N GLU A 151 -34.85 -5.55 3.53
CA GLU A 151 -35.51 -6.74 4.09
C GLU A 151 -34.58 -7.62 4.92
N THR A 152 -33.27 -7.54 4.66
CA THR A 152 -32.27 -8.37 5.31
C THR A 152 -31.88 -7.80 6.68
N GLY A 153 -32.14 -6.52 6.96
CA GLY A 153 -31.95 -5.94 8.29
C GLY A 153 -30.48 -5.78 8.71
N ASN A 154 -30.26 -4.94 9.72
CA ASN A 154 -28.94 -4.46 10.14
C ASN A 154 -28.06 -5.52 10.85
N ASN A 155 -28.50 -6.77 10.94
CA ASN A 155 -27.81 -7.83 11.67
C ASN A 155 -27.19 -8.83 10.70
N PHE A 156 -26.05 -8.44 10.12
CA PHE A 156 -25.20 -9.31 9.33
C PHE A 156 -24.02 -9.81 10.15
N ASP A 157 -23.54 -10.99 9.79
CA ASP A 157 -22.36 -11.62 10.38
C ASP A 157 -21.50 -12.20 9.26
N ILE A 158 -20.19 -12.14 9.43
CA ILE A 158 -19.22 -12.59 8.45
C ILE A 158 -18.38 -13.67 9.11
N ALA A 159 -18.56 -14.89 8.61
CA ALA A 159 -17.88 -16.06 9.16
C ALA A 159 -16.37 -16.02 8.85
N PRO A 160 -15.54 -16.79 9.58
CA PRO A 160 -14.09 -16.84 9.35
C PRO A 160 -13.66 -17.29 7.95
N ASP A 161 -14.53 -17.97 7.21
CA ASP A 161 -14.31 -18.38 5.82
C ASP A 161 -14.71 -17.29 4.80
N GLY A 162 -15.19 -16.15 5.30
CA GLY A 162 -15.65 -15.00 4.52
C GLY A 162 -17.13 -15.05 4.15
N THR A 163 -17.86 -16.13 4.47
CA THR A 163 -19.29 -16.26 4.15
C THR A 163 -20.09 -15.19 4.85
N ILE A 164 -20.95 -14.50 4.11
CA ILE A 164 -21.79 -13.42 4.61
C ILE A 164 -23.17 -14.00 4.90
N SER A 165 -23.62 -13.80 6.13
CA SER A 165 -24.97 -14.17 6.54
C SER A 165 -25.72 -12.96 7.08
N VAL A 166 -27.02 -12.95 6.89
CA VAL A 166 -27.87 -11.87 7.40
C VAL A 166 -29.08 -12.47 8.08
N ASN A 167 -29.33 -12.06 9.34
CA ASN A 167 -30.29 -12.71 10.24
C ASN A 167 -30.10 -14.24 10.32
N GLY A 168 -28.86 -14.72 10.18
CA GLY A 168 -28.52 -16.14 10.19
C GLY A 168 -28.83 -16.90 8.90
N VAL A 169 -29.22 -16.21 7.82
CA VAL A 169 -29.40 -16.79 6.49
C VAL A 169 -28.21 -16.43 5.61
N ASP A 170 -27.58 -17.44 5.01
CA ASP A 170 -26.48 -17.27 4.05
C ASP A 170 -26.96 -16.53 2.79
N THR A 171 -26.25 -15.48 2.39
CA THR A 171 -26.55 -14.71 1.17
C THR A 171 -26.02 -15.40 -0.10
N GLY A 172 -25.15 -16.39 0.04
CA GLY A 172 -24.38 -16.99 -1.05
C GLY A 172 -23.19 -16.14 -1.50
N GLU A 173 -22.94 -15.01 -0.83
CA GLU A 173 -21.79 -14.14 -1.06
C GLU A 173 -20.71 -14.37 0.01
N ALA A 174 -19.46 -14.20 -0.41
CA ALA A 174 -18.33 -14.26 0.52
C ALA A 174 -17.32 -13.16 0.23
N LEU A 175 -16.76 -12.58 1.29
CA LEU A 175 -15.56 -11.78 1.21
C LEU A 175 -14.37 -12.67 0.92
N ARG A 176 -13.54 -12.26 -0.05
CA ARG A 176 -12.32 -13.00 -0.40
C ARG A 176 -11.09 -12.12 -0.35
N ALA A 177 -10.04 -12.69 0.21
CA ALA A 177 -8.70 -12.17 0.04
C ALA A 177 -8.17 -12.56 -1.34
N VAL A 178 -7.72 -11.57 -2.11
CA VAL A 178 -7.05 -11.76 -3.40
C VAL A 178 -5.54 -11.67 -3.20
N ASP A 179 -4.81 -12.65 -3.71
CA ASP A 179 -3.37 -12.55 -3.84
C ASP A 179 -3.01 -11.83 -5.14
N ILE A 180 -2.17 -10.80 -5.01
CA ILE A 180 -1.78 -9.90 -6.11
C ILE A 180 -0.45 -10.34 -6.73
N GLY A 181 0.22 -11.34 -6.14
CA GLY A 181 1.49 -11.88 -6.62
C GLY A 181 2.64 -10.89 -6.43
N ASP A 182 2.79 -9.91 -7.33
CA ASP A 182 3.85 -8.90 -7.26
C ASP A 182 3.35 -7.59 -6.65
N THR A 183 3.46 -7.49 -5.33
CA THR A 183 3.06 -6.31 -4.57
C THR A 183 3.88 -5.05 -4.89
N ASN A 184 5.05 -5.17 -5.55
CA ASN A 184 5.84 -3.99 -5.94
C ASN A 184 5.20 -3.19 -7.08
N LYS A 185 4.25 -3.77 -7.80
CA LYS A 185 3.48 -3.09 -8.86
C LYS A 185 2.33 -2.27 -8.31
N LEU A 186 1.96 -2.48 -7.05
CA LEU A 186 0.93 -1.69 -6.38
C LEU A 186 1.41 -0.25 -6.23
N ARG A 187 0.50 0.67 -6.49
CA ARG A 187 0.70 2.10 -6.26
C ARG A 187 -0.35 2.56 -5.26
N PHE A 188 0.10 3.38 -4.32
CA PHE A 188 -0.82 4.03 -3.40
C PHE A 188 -1.69 5.01 -4.19
N ILE A 189 -2.97 4.99 -3.83
CA ILE A 189 -3.99 5.92 -4.28
C ILE A 189 -4.30 6.91 -3.15
#